data_AF-A0A1Z1WKI4-F1
#
_entry.id   AF-A0A1Z1WKI4-F1
#
_cell.length_a   1.000
_cell.length_b   1.000
_cell.length_c   1.000
_cell.angle_alpha   90.00
_cell.angle_beta   90.00
_cell.angle_gamma   90.00
#
_symmetry.space_group_name_H-M   'P 1'
#
loop_
_entity.id
_entity.type
_entity.pdbx_description
1 polymer ?
#
loop_
_entity_poly.entity_id
_entity_poly.type
_entity_poly.pdbx_seq_one_letter_code
_entity_poly.pdbx_strand_id
1 'polypeptide(L)'
;MPLIPEEPQIHESAQGPRATPASSRTAPTPRPVPGPRPAAPPRPGRPGPARPTPPAQRATREPAVKPGPTALAPTPEPTAPAAPEASAVDAAAALPQIQLIPASSEGALDAAEEAVDLLLDSGRAPGDVLVITTGEPHPWATHELSFGDDAYWAQHDAGDDVFYADAAALPRAKARPVVVVALNGGSEEVAVAALPTALTRAGTLLVVCGDPQRINAMLGAGV
;
A
#
# COMPACT_ATOMS: atom_id res chain seq x y z
N MET A 1 -15.70 12.71 -79.73
CA MET A 1 -14.29 12.57 -79.31
C MET A 1 -14.25 12.19 -77.82
N PRO A 2 -13.18 11.51 -77.35
CA PRO A 2 -13.20 10.59 -76.19
C PRO A 2 -12.47 11.19 -74.95
N LEU A 3 -12.27 10.53 -73.79
CA LEU A 3 -12.24 9.10 -73.42
C LEU A 3 -13.00 8.77 -72.11
N ILE A 4 -13.16 7.46 -71.88
CA ILE A 4 -13.43 6.78 -70.60
C ILE A 4 -12.23 6.87 -69.63
N PRO A 5 -12.43 6.84 -68.30
CA PRO A 5 -11.39 6.46 -67.36
C PRO A 5 -11.07 4.96 -67.49
N GLU A 6 -9.80 4.62 -67.69
CA GLU A 6 -9.32 3.25 -67.62
C GLU A 6 -9.14 2.85 -66.15
N GLU A 7 -9.88 1.83 -65.70
CA GLU A 7 -9.68 1.20 -64.40
C GLU A 7 -8.66 0.06 -64.57
N PRO A 8 -7.50 0.08 -63.91
CA PRO A 8 -6.42 -0.85 -64.22
C PRO A 8 -6.78 -2.28 -63.77
N GLN A 9 -7.01 -3.16 -64.73
CA GLN A 9 -7.22 -4.58 -64.48
C GLN A 9 -5.94 -5.21 -63.91
N ILE A 10 -5.93 -5.46 -62.61
CA ILE A 10 -4.91 -6.29 -61.95
C ILE A 10 -5.00 -7.73 -62.47
N HIS A 11 -4.05 -8.09 -63.33
CA HIS A 11 -3.99 -9.40 -63.96
C HIS A 11 -3.52 -10.48 -62.97
N GLU A 12 -4.37 -11.48 -62.75
CA GLU A 12 -4.03 -12.72 -62.06
C GLU A 12 -3.03 -13.54 -62.89
N SER A 13 -1.75 -13.57 -62.50
CA SER A 13 -0.77 -14.59 -62.93
C SER A 13 0.56 -14.50 -62.15
N ALA A 14 0.75 -15.39 -61.17
CA ALA A 14 2.08 -15.84 -60.73
C ALA A 14 1.98 -17.12 -59.87
N GLN A 15 1.68 -18.25 -60.49
CA GLN A 15 1.64 -19.55 -59.81
C GLN A 15 3.07 -20.06 -59.55
N GLY A 16 3.61 -19.80 -58.36
CA GLY A 16 4.95 -20.24 -57.92
C GLY A 16 4.89 -21.41 -56.92
N PRO A 17 5.47 -22.59 -57.22
CA PRO A 17 5.38 -23.75 -56.34
C PRO A 17 6.64 -23.94 -55.47
N ARG A 18 6.58 -23.63 -54.16
CA ARG A 18 7.41 -24.31 -53.15
C ARG A 18 6.92 -24.13 -51.72
N ALA A 19 6.45 -25.21 -51.11
CA ALA A 19 6.38 -25.35 -49.65
C ALA A 19 6.73 -26.80 -49.26
N THR A 20 7.94 -26.99 -48.74
CA THR A 20 8.38 -28.23 -48.08
C THR A 20 8.15 -28.12 -46.56
N PRO A 21 7.97 -29.23 -45.83
CA PRO A 21 7.14 -29.26 -44.63
C PRO A 21 7.87 -28.84 -43.34
N ALA A 22 7.11 -28.39 -42.35
CA ALA A 22 7.55 -28.26 -40.97
C ALA A 22 6.47 -28.77 -40.00
N SER A 23 6.93 -29.48 -38.96
CA SER A 23 6.18 -30.32 -38.02
C SER A 23 4.89 -29.74 -37.42
N SER A 24 3.88 -30.61 -37.39
CA SER A 24 3.14 -31.00 -36.19
C SER A 24 2.90 -29.92 -35.12
N ARG A 25 1.79 -29.20 -35.25
CA ARG A 25 1.21 -28.40 -34.15
C ARG A 25 0.65 -29.34 -33.08
N THR A 26 1.48 -29.74 -32.10
CA THR A 26 1.00 -30.45 -30.91
C THR A 26 0.12 -29.50 -30.10
N ALA A 27 -1.18 -29.78 -30.05
CA ALA A 27 -2.09 -29.04 -29.17
C ALA A 27 -1.74 -29.31 -27.70
N PRO A 28 -1.71 -28.30 -26.82
CA PRO A 28 -1.50 -28.53 -25.40
C PRO A 28 -2.73 -29.22 -24.80
N THR A 29 -2.56 -30.46 -24.36
CA THR A 29 -3.59 -31.17 -23.59
C THR A 29 -3.92 -30.37 -22.33
N PRO A 30 -5.20 -30.05 -22.05
CA PRO A 30 -5.56 -29.32 -20.84
C PRO A 30 -5.15 -30.11 -19.60
N ARG A 31 -4.47 -29.44 -18.65
CA ARG A 31 -4.11 -30.08 -17.36
C ARG A 31 -5.39 -30.41 -16.58
N PRO A 32 -5.45 -31.57 -15.89
CA PRO A 32 -6.54 -31.85 -14.96
C PRO A 32 -6.59 -30.78 -13.87
N VAL A 33 -7.75 -30.14 -13.71
CA VAL A 33 -8.01 -29.26 -12.57
C VAL A 33 -8.10 -30.10 -11.29
N PRO A 34 -7.41 -29.72 -10.19
CA PRO A 34 -7.62 -30.35 -8.90
C PRO A 34 -9.09 -30.21 -8.47
N GLY A 35 -9.76 -31.33 -8.23
CA GLY A 35 -11.15 -31.34 -7.76
C GLY A 35 -11.30 -30.70 -6.37
N PRO A 36 -12.53 -30.30 -5.99
CA PRO A 36 -12.78 -29.67 -4.69
C PRO A 36 -12.36 -30.58 -3.54
N ARG A 37 -11.59 -30.04 -2.59
CA ARG A 37 -11.23 -30.77 -1.36
C ARG A 37 -12.49 -31.12 -0.55
N PRO A 38 -12.60 -32.34 0.00
CA PRO A 38 -13.61 -32.66 0.99
C PRO A 38 -13.50 -31.73 2.22
N ALA A 39 -14.65 -31.33 2.77
CA ALA A 39 -14.70 -30.50 3.96
C ALA A 39 -14.11 -31.24 5.18
N ALA A 40 -13.38 -30.51 6.03
CA ALA A 40 -12.82 -31.05 7.26
C ALA A 40 -13.94 -31.40 8.27
N PRO A 41 -13.81 -32.49 9.05
CA PRO A 41 -14.78 -32.83 10.09
C PRO A 41 -14.76 -31.78 11.22
N PRO A 42 -15.89 -31.54 11.89
CA PRO A 42 -15.98 -30.57 12.97
C PRO A 42 -15.07 -30.97 14.14
N ARG A 43 -14.30 -30.00 14.64
CA ARG A 43 -13.41 -30.20 15.80
C ARG A 43 -14.27 -30.45 17.06
N PRO A 44 -13.95 -31.45 17.90
CA PRO A 44 -14.66 -31.65 19.17
C PRO A 44 -14.64 -30.39 20.03
N GLY A 45 -15.82 -29.96 20.50
CA GLY A 45 -15.97 -28.74 21.27
C GLY A 45 -15.20 -28.80 22.59
N ARG A 46 -14.33 -27.81 22.83
CA ARG A 46 -13.65 -27.64 24.12
C ARG A 46 -14.60 -26.90 25.08
N PRO A 47 -14.92 -27.45 26.26
CA PRO A 47 -15.76 -26.73 27.24
C PRO A 47 -15.07 -25.43 27.68
N GLY A 48 -15.74 -24.30 27.42
CA GLY A 48 -15.34 -23.00 27.96
C GLY A 48 -15.79 -22.84 29.42
N PRO A 49 -15.02 -22.14 30.27
CA PRO A 49 -15.43 -21.86 31.65
C PRO A 49 -16.64 -20.91 31.71
N ALA A 50 -17.40 -21.00 32.79
CA ALA A 50 -18.71 -20.36 32.94
C ALA A 50 -18.64 -18.81 32.98
N ARG A 51 -19.67 -18.18 32.39
CA ARG A 51 -19.94 -16.74 32.47
C ARG A 51 -20.31 -16.34 33.91
N PRO A 52 -19.67 -15.33 34.53
CA PRO A 52 -20.14 -14.76 35.79
C PRO A 52 -21.40 -13.90 35.57
N THR A 53 -22.32 -13.94 36.54
CA THR A 53 -23.57 -13.18 36.56
C THR A 53 -23.37 -11.72 36.98
N PRO A 54 -24.22 -10.78 36.51
CA PRO A 54 -24.18 -9.39 36.97
C PRO A 54 -24.86 -9.24 38.35
N PRO A 55 -24.31 -8.44 39.28
CA PRO A 55 -24.97 -8.13 40.55
C PRO A 55 -26.10 -7.10 40.39
N ALA A 56 -27.14 -7.24 41.20
CA ALA A 56 -28.32 -6.35 41.18
C ALA A 56 -28.04 -4.98 41.81
N GLN A 57 -28.66 -3.94 41.26
CA GLN A 57 -28.60 -2.57 41.79
C GLN A 57 -29.38 -2.47 43.12
N ARG A 58 -28.86 -1.71 44.09
CA ARG A 58 -29.62 -1.27 45.27
C ARG A 58 -29.43 0.22 45.53
N ALA A 59 -30.53 0.87 45.92
CA ALA A 59 -30.68 2.32 45.90
C ALA A 59 -30.10 3.06 47.13
N THR A 60 -30.04 4.38 46.96
CA THR A 60 -29.52 5.46 47.82
C THR A 60 -30.14 5.56 49.22
N ARG A 61 -29.33 5.85 50.25
CA ARG A 61 -29.49 7.03 51.15
C ARG A 61 -28.39 7.14 52.25
N GLU A 62 -27.93 8.38 52.43
CA GLU A 62 -27.15 8.95 53.53
C GLU A 62 -28.04 9.32 54.75
N PRO A 63 -27.53 9.93 55.87
CA PRO A 63 -26.13 10.11 56.33
C PRO A 63 -25.89 9.81 57.84
N ALA A 64 -24.64 10.00 58.30
CA ALA A 64 -24.24 10.89 59.44
C ALA A 64 -23.30 10.33 60.57
N VAL A 65 -22.48 11.27 61.09
CA VAL A 65 -21.76 11.31 62.38
C VAL A 65 -20.34 10.67 62.50
N LYS A 66 -19.39 11.51 63.00
CA LYS A 66 -18.00 11.26 63.48
C LYS A 66 -17.98 11.51 65.03
N PRO A 67 -16.87 11.39 65.83
CA PRO A 67 -15.47 11.03 65.54
C PRO A 67 -14.77 10.05 66.55
N GLY A 68 -13.53 9.62 66.24
CA GLY A 68 -12.49 9.42 67.29
C GLY A 68 -12.02 7.98 67.56
N PRO A 69 -10.85 7.80 68.23
CA PRO A 69 -9.67 7.26 67.56
C PRO A 69 -8.97 6.08 68.29
N THR A 70 -7.97 5.43 67.66
CA THR A 70 -6.63 5.06 68.22
C THR A 70 -5.89 3.96 67.43
N ALA A 71 -4.60 4.23 67.15
CA ALA A 71 -3.44 3.40 66.77
C ALA A 71 -3.52 1.87 66.48
N LEU A 72 -2.80 1.44 65.42
CA LEU A 72 -1.49 0.73 65.49
C LEU A 72 -0.88 0.54 64.09
N ALA A 73 0.44 0.30 64.01
CA ALA A 73 1.27 0.23 62.79
C ALA A 73 2.09 -1.10 62.75
N PRO A 74 3.04 -1.38 61.82
CA PRO A 74 3.16 -1.07 60.37
C PRO A 74 3.56 -2.29 59.47
N THR A 75 3.57 -2.08 58.12
CA THR A 75 4.41 -2.77 57.07
C THR A 75 4.22 -4.28 56.76
N PRO A 76 4.64 -4.80 55.57
CA PRO A 76 5.30 -4.15 54.41
C PRO A 76 4.57 -4.33 53.04
N GLU A 77 5.13 -3.70 51.98
CA GLU A 77 4.71 -3.81 50.57
C GLU A 77 5.11 -5.15 49.89
N PRO A 78 4.65 -5.44 48.66
CA PRO A 78 5.45 -5.04 47.51
C PRO A 78 4.68 -4.54 46.26
N THR A 79 5.18 -3.44 45.70
CA THR A 79 5.42 -3.20 44.26
C THR A 79 4.41 -3.74 43.24
N ALA A 80 3.47 -2.90 42.81
CA ALA A 80 2.86 -3.02 41.48
C ALA A 80 3.76 -2.31 40.44
N PRO A 81 4.15 -2.96 39.32
CA PRO A 81 4.98 -2.33 38.31
C PRO A 81 4.21 -1.24 37.55
N ALA A 82 4.89 -0.12 37.29
CA ALA A 82 4.35 0.98 36.51
C ALA A 82 3.94 0.51 35.11
N ALA A 83 2.78 0.97 34.64
CA ALA A 83 2.50 0.98 33.21
C ALA A 83 3.55 1.86 32.52
N PRO A 84 4.05 1.50 31.32
CA PRO A 84 4.84 2.43 30.53
C PRO A 84 3.92 3.58 30.12
N GLU A 85 4.06 4.72 30.79
CA GLU A 85 3.53 5.97 30.25
C GLU A 85 4.14 6.14 28.86
N ALA A 86 3.27 6.10 27.84
CA ALA A 86 3.67 6.34 26.47
C ALA A 86 4.26 7.75 26.41
N SER A 87 5.58 7.80 26.44
CA SER A 87 6.35 9.03 26.47
C SER A 87 6.04 9.83 25.21
N ALA A 88 5.12 10.79 25.37
CA ALA A 88 4.94 11.93 24.46
C ALA A 88 6.16 12.85 24.61
N VAL A 89 7.32 12.32 24.23
CA VAL A 89 8.59 13.00 24.23
C VAL A 89 8.83 13.54 22.83
N ASP A 90 8.75 14.86 22.77
CA ASP A 90 9.35 15.70 21.74
C ASP A 90 8.83 15.51 20.31
N ALA A 91 7.71 16.18 20.01
CA ALA A 91 7.32 16.52 18.64
C ALA A 91 8.20 17.66 18.07
N ALA A 92 9.51 17.62 18.32
CA ALA A 92 10.46 18.13 17.35
C ALA A 92 10.28 17.29 16.08
N ALA A 93 10.28 17.92 14.90
CA ALA A 93 9.98 17.23 13.65
C ALA A 93 11.11 16.24 13.31
N ALA A 94 10.99 15.00 13.80
CA ALA A 94 11.83 13.89 13.40
C ALA A 94 11.68 13.70 11.89
N LEU A 95 12.80 13.79 11.17
CA LEU A 95 12.81 13.50 9.73
C LEU A 95 12.39 12.03 9.51
N PRO A 96 11.55 11.74 8.50
CA PRO A 96 11.15 10.37 8.23
C PRO A 96 12.39 9.53 7.88
N GLN A 97 12.39 8.28 8.33
CA GLN A 97 13.42 7.32 7.94
C GLN A 97 13.36 7.12 6.42
N ILE A 98 14.52 7.12 5.75
CA ILE A 98 14.61 6.82 4.32
C ILE A 98 15.09 5.38 4.14
N GLN A 99 14.37 4.60 3.34
CA GLN A 99 14.73 3.25 2.92
C GLN A 99 14.86 3.21 1.40
N LEU A 100 15.91 2.58 0.89
CA LEU A 100 16.13 2.41 -0.55
C LEU A 100 15.89 0.94 -0.94
N ILE A 101 15.12 0.72 -2.00
CA ILE A 101 14.92 -0.59 -2.62
C ILE A 101 15.52 -0.53 -4.04
N PRO A 102 16.67 -1.19 -4.30
CA PRO A 102 17.30 -1.19 -5.62
C PRO A 102 16.40 -1.85 -6.67
N ALA A 103 16.05 -1.09 -7.71
CA ALA A 103 15.29 -1.56 -8.87
C ALA A 103 15.73 -0.84 -10.15
N SER A 104 15.49 -1.44 -11.32
CA SER A 104 15.54 -0.67 -12.58
C SER A 104 14.35 0.28 -12.66
N SER A 105 14.36 1.24 -13.59
CA SER A 105 13.17 2.07 -13.84
C SER A 105 11.96 1.25 -14.31
N GLU A 106 12.18 0.14 -15.01
CA GLU A 106 11.11 -0.77 -15.45
C GLU A 106 10.52 -1.56 -14.27
N GLY A 107 11.36 -2.07 -13.36
CA GLY A 107 10.93 -2.83 -12.18
C GLY A 107 10.66 -2.00 -10.91
N ALA A 108 10.73 -0.66 -11.00
CA ALA A 108 10.55 0.21 -9.82
C ALA A 108 9.10 0.23 -9.32
N LEU A 109 8.12 -0.04 -10.19
CA LEU A 109 6.71 -0.15 -9.83
C LEU A 109 6.45 -1.47 -9.08
N ASP A 110 6.82 -2.61 -9.68
CA ASP A 110 6.77 -3.94 -9.05
C ASP A 110 7.45 -3.93 -7.65
N ALA A 111 8.64 -3.32 -7.55
CA ALA A 111 9.37 -3.20 -6.29
C ALA A 111 8.68 -2.29 -5.26
N ALA A 112 7.82 -1.35 -5.69
CA ALA A 112 6.98 -0.55 -4.81
C ALA A 112 5.73 -1.32 -4.36
N GLU A 113 5.11 -2.10 -5.25
CA GLU A 113 3.98 -2.98 -4.92
C GLU A 113 4.37 -4.05 -3.88
N GLU A 114 5.49 -4.76 -4.09
CA GLU A 114 6.05 -5.71 -3.11
C GLU A 114 6.39 -5.03 -1.77
N ALA A 115 6.83 -3.77 -1.79
CA ALA A 115 7.10 -3.00 -0.57
C ALA A 115 5.80 -2.63 0.17
N VAL A 116 4.73 -2.32 -0.55
CA VAL A 116 3.39 -2.10 0.03
C VAL A 116 2.88 -3.39 0.67
N ASP A 117 2.95 -4.52 -0.02
CA ASP A 117 2.52 -5.82 0.52
C ASP A 117 3.26 -6.16 1.82
N LEU A 118 4.59 -6.00 1.86
CA LEU A 118 5.38 -6.20 3.07
C LEU A 118 5.01 -5.23 4.21
N LEU A 119 4.65 -3.98 3.90
CA LEU A 119 4.15 -3.03 4.90
C LEU A 119 2.80 -3.50 5.47
N LEU A 120 1.86 -3.92 4.63
CA LEU A 120 0.54 -4.40 5.05
C LEU A 120 0.64 -5.69 5.87
N ASP A 121 1.45 -6.66 5.44
CA ASP A 121 1.75 -7.90 6.17
C ASP A 121 2.41 -7.63 7.54
N SER A 122 3.19 -6.56 7.66
CA SER A 122 3.74 -6.11 8.96
C SER A 122 2.71 -5.47 9.90
N GLY A 123 1.46 -5.30 9.47
CA GLY A 123 0.37 -4.68 10.23
C GLY A 123 0.24 -3.17 10.05
N ARG A 124 0.81 -2.59 8.99
CA ARG A 124 0.54 -1.20 8.59
C ARG A 124 -0.91 -1.08 8.11
N ALA A 125 -1.62 -0.03 8.51
CA ALA A 125 -2.94 0.24 7.98
C ALA A 125 -2.84 0.66 6.49
N PRO A 126 -3.70 0.18 5.59
CA PRO A 126 -3.74 0.63 4.18
C PRO A 126 -3.81 2.15 4.05
N GLY A 127 -4.69 2.79 4.82
CA GLY A 127 -4.83 4.24 4.95
C GLY A 127 -3.58 5.02 5.35
N ASP A 128 -2.56 4.36 5.91
CA ASP A 128 -1.29 4.98 6.29
C ASP A 128 -0.24 5.00 5.15
N VAL A 129 -0.54 4.42 3.99
CA VAL A 129 0.40 4.24 2.87
C VAL A 129 0.00 5.09 1.66
N LEU A 130 0.94 5.85 1.12
CA LEU A 130 0.82 6.61 -0.12
C LEU A 130 1.87 6.11 -1.13
N VAL A 131 1.46 5.67 -2.31
CA VAL A 131 2.36 5.22 -3.40
C VAL A 131 2.45 6.30 -4.46
N ILE A 132 3.66 6.71 -4.83
CA ILE A 132 3.94 7.76 -5.80
C ILE A 132 4.69 7.17 -6.98
N THR A 133 4.22 7.44 -8.19
CA THR A 133 4.88 7.10 -9.47
C THR A 133 5.47 8.36 -10.10
N THR A 134 6.65 8.26 -10.72
CA THR A 134 7.27 9.39 -11.46
C THR A 134 7.18 9.26 -12.98
N GLY A 135 6.90 8.06 -13.48
CA GLY A 135 6.75 7.73 -14.89
C GLY A 135 5.29 7.50 -15.27
N GLU A 136 4.96 6.27 -15.67
CA GLU A 136 3.56 5.92 -15.94
C GLU A 136 2.76 5.78 -14.62
N PRO A 137 1.50 6.24 -14.57
CA PRO A 137 0.66 6.09 -13.39
C PRO A 137 0.33 4.61 -13.14
N HIS A 138 0.22 4.24 -11.86
CA HIS A 138 -0.12 2.88 -11.47
C HIS A 138 -1.44 2.39 -12.14
N PRO A 139 -1.53 1.14 -12.64
CA PRO A 139 -2.70 0.68 -13.40
C PRO A 139 -4.03 0.80 -12.67
N TRP A 140 -4.05 0.57 -11.35
CA TRP A 140 -5.25 0.76 -10.52
C TRP A 140 -5.68 2.24 -10.47
N ALA A 141 -4.73 3.18 -10.30
CA ALA A 141 -5.03 4.61 -10.29
C ALA A 141 -5.64 5.05 -11.63
N THR A 142 -5.10 4.54 -12.74
CA THR A 142 -5.63 4.77 -14.09
C THR A 142 -7.05 4.24 -14.25
N HIS A 143 -7.36 3.08 -13.66
CA HIS A 143 -8.71 2.52 -13.69
C HIS A 143 -9.70 3.34 -12.86
N GLU A 144 -9.37 3.67 -11.61
CA GLU A 144 -10.25 4.42 -10.72
C GLU A 144 -10.51 5.85 -11.22
N LEU A 145 -9.47 6.54 -11.70
CA LEU A 145 -9.59 7.88 -12.32
C LEU A 145 -10.52 7.87 -13.54
N SER A 146 -10.70 6.73 -14.23
CA SER A 146 -11.65 6.63 -15.35
C SER A 146 -13.12 6.75 -14.92
N PHE A 147 -13.42 6.56 -13.64
CA PHE A 147 -14.74 6.82 -13.04
C PHE A 147 -14.92 8.26 -12.52
N GLY A 148 -13.84 9.04 -12.40
CA GLY A 148 -13.85 10.48 -12.15
C GLY A 148 -12.88 10.96 -11.07
N ASP A 149 -12.17 12.07 -11.35
CA ASP A 149 -11.16 12.66 -10.45
C ASP A 149 -11.73 12.99 -9.06
N ASP A 150 -12.86 13.69 -8.96
CA ASP A 150 -13.45 14.07 -7.66
C ASP A 150 -13.78 12.87 -6.76
N ALA A 151 -14.23 11.75 -7.36
CA ALA A 151 -14.51 10.52 -6.64
C ALA A 151 -13.22 9.82 -6.18
N TYR A 152 -12.19 9.83 -7.03
CA TYR A 152 -10.87 9.29 -6.71
C TYR A 152 -10.20 10.02 -5.54
N TRP A 153 -10.19 11.36 -5.57
CA TRP A 153 -9.59 12.14 -4.50
C TRP A 153 -10.41 12.11 -3.20
N ALA A 154 -11.71 11.81 -3.26
CA ALA A 154 -12.49 11.51 -2.07
C ALA A 154 -12.02 10.23 -1.36
N GLN A 155 -11.51 9.22 -2.08
CA GLN A 155 -10.90 8.02 -1.47
C GLN A 155 -9.61 8.38 -0.72
N HIS A 156 -8.76 9.24 -1.31
CA HIS A 156 -7.58 9.78 -0.63
C HIS A 156 -7.93 10.53 0.64
N ASP A 157 -9.00 11.33 0.59
CA ASP A 157 -9.48 12.14 1.71
C ASP A 157 -10.13 11.32 2.83
N ALA A 158 -10.77 10.20 2.50
CA ALA A 158 -11.31 9.24 3.45
C ALA A 158 -10.20 8.48 4.20
N GLY A 159 -9.15 8.07 3.48
CA GLY A 159 -7.98 7.43 4.08
C GLY A 159 -8.24 5.99 4.54
N ASP A 160 -9.20 5.29 3.96
CA ASP A 160 -9.53 3.90 4.30
C ASP A 160 -8.58 2.87 3.66
N ASP A 161 -7.99 3.19 2.49
CA ASP A 161 -7.17 2.28 1.67
C ASP A 161 -5.84 2.91 1.23
N VAL A 162 -4.94 2.10 0.67
CA VAL A 162 -3.69 2.54 0.03
C VAL A 162 -4.04 3.50 -1.11
N PHE A 163 -3.45 4.69 -1.12
CA PHE A 163 -3.67 5.64 -2.19
C PHE A 163 -2.48 5.72 -3.13
N TYR A 164 -2.75 5.84 -4.43
CA TYR A 164 -1.76 5.90 -5.49
C TYR A 164 -1.84 7.28 -6.14
N ALA A 165 -0.70 7.90 -6.45
CA ALA A 165 -0.67 9.18 -7.13
C ALA A 165 0.50 9.28 -8.12
N ASP A 166 0.29 10.05 -9.18
CA ASP A 166 1.37 10.54 -10.03
C ASP A 166 2.12 11.69 -9.33
N ALA A 167 3.41 11.84 -9.64
CA ALA A 167 4.27 12.89 -9.11
C ALA A 167 3.76 14.31 -9.37
N ALA A 168 3.04 14.58 -10.47
CA ALA A 168 2.42 15.88 -10.72
C ALA A 168 1.26 16.19 -9.75
N ALA A 169 0.61 15.16 -9.20
CA ALA A 169 -0.48 15.29 -8.23
C ALA A 169 0.01 15.31 -6.76
N LEU A 170 1.29 15.03 -6.53
CA LEU A 170 1.94 15.02 -5.21
C LEU A 170 1.72 16.30 -4.36
N PRO A 171 1.61 17.53 -4.93
CA PRO A 171 1.25 18.72 -4.16
C PRO A 171 -0.16 18.66 -3.55
N ARG A 172 -1.13 18.01 -4.22
CA ARG A 172 -2.53 17.81 -3.74
C ARG A 172 -2.62 16.73 -2.68
N ALA A 173 -1.74 15.73 -2.73
CA ALA A 173 -1.72 14.64 -1.76
C ALA A 173 -1.50 15.16 -0.32
N LYS A 174 -2.19 14.53 0.63
CA LYS A 174 -2.01 14.72 2.09
C LYS A 174 -0.81 13.91 2.55
N ALA A 175 -0.18 14.34 3.64
CA ALA A 175 0.84 13.53 4.30
C ALA A 175 0.22 12.22 4.84
N ARG A 176 0.98 11.14 4.78
CA ARG A 176 0.66 9.83 5.37
C ARG A 176 1.88 9.32 6.15
N PRO A 177 1.74 8.45 7.17
CA PRO A 177 2.88 7.92 7.91
C PRO A 177 3.95 7.28 7.01
N VAL A 178 3.55 6.57 5.96
CA VAL A 178 4.46 5.95 4.98
C VAL A 178 4.20 6.45 3.57
N VAL A 179 5.28 6.83 2.87
CA VAL A 179 5.26 7.10 1.44
C VAL A 179 6.21 6.13 0.74
N VAL A 180 5.76 5.53 -0.36
CA VAL A 180 6.56 4.67 -1.24
C VAL A 180 6.68 5.39 -2.58
N VAL A 181 7.89 5.60 -3.10
CA VAL A 181 8.14 6.29 -4.37
C VAL A 181 8.75 5.32 -5.37
N ALA A 182 8.03 5.00 -6.43
CA ALA A 182 8.53 4.28 -7.60
C ALA A 182 9.13 5.27 -8.60
N LEU A 183 10.45 5.23 -8.80
CA LEU A 183 11.13 5.99 -9.85
C LEU A 183 11.00 5.30 -11.22
N ASN A 184 9.75 5.01 -11.61
CA ASN A 184 9.38 4.15 -12.73
C ASN A 184 9.48 4.83 -14.11
N GLY A 185 10.53 5.62 -14.32
CA GLY A 185 10.74 6.46 -15.50
C GLY A 185 10.32 7.91 -15.27
N GLY A 186 9.72 8.53 -16.29
CA GLY A 186 9.47 9.97 -16.33
C GLY A 186 10.71 10.80 -16.63
N SER A 187 10.56 12.13 -16.62
CA SER A 187 11.71 13.03 -16.81
C SER A 187 12.55 13.14 -15.53
N GLU A 188 13.82 13.53 -15.67
CA GLU A 188 14.71 13.70 -14.52
C GLU A 188 14.23 14.84 -13.60
N GLU A 189 13.70 15.91 -14.19
CA GLU A 189 13.16 17.07 -13.48
C GLU A 189 11.96 16.68 -12.60
N VAL A 190 11.07 15.80 -13.09
CA VAL A 190 9.94 15.27 -12.32
C VAL A 190 10.44 14.46 -11.12
N ALA A 191 11.38 13.55 -11.33
CA ALA A 191 11.92 12.71 -10.26
C ALA A 191 12.68 13.53 -9.19
N VAL A 192 13.50 14.50 -9.61
CA VAL A 192 14.20 15.45 -8.71
C VAL A 192 13.22 16.31 -7.92
N ALA A 193 12.12 16.78 -8.52
CA ALA A 193 11.10 17.56 -7.82
C ALA A 193 10.20 16.71 -6.90
N ALA A 194 9.99 15.44 -7.26
CA ALA A 194 9.15 14.52 -6.50
C ALA A 194 9.76 14.14 -5.15
N LEU A 195 11.05 13.78 -5.09
CA LEU A 195 11.68 13.27 -3.86
C LEU A 195 11.60 14.23 -2.65
N PRO A 196 11.95 15.52 -2.73
CA PRO A 196 11.80 16.45 -1.62
C PRO A 196 10.34 16.61 -1.19
N THR A 197 9.42 16.66 -2.17
CA THR A 197 7.99 16.78 -1.89
C THR A 197 7.45 15.53 -1.19
N ALA A 198 7.84 14.34 -1.63
CA ALA A 198 7.49 13.05 -1.02
C ALA A 198 8.04 12.95 0.42
N LEU A 199 9.25 13.46 0.67
CA LEU A 199 9.81 13.57 2.02
C LEU A 199 8.92 14.43 2.94
N THR A 200 8.34 15.53 2.45
CA THR A 200 7.35 16.32 3.25
C THR A 200 5.99 15.64 3.42
N ARG A 201 5.70 14.58 2.66
CA ARG A 201 4.47 13.78 2.78
C ARG A 201 4.66 12.54 3.66
N ALA A 202 5.89 12.08 3.87
CA ALA A 202 6.22 10.97 4.75
C ALA A 202 6.28 11.42 6.22
N GLY A 203 5.37 10.89 7.05
CA GLY A 203 5.35 11.17 8.49
C GLY A 203 6.40 10.40 9.30
N THR A 204 6.73 9.17 8.89
CA THR A 204 7.69 8.30 9.60
C THR A 204 8.64 7.53 8.69
N LEU A 205 8.21 7.14 7.48
CA LEU A 205 9.01 6.36 6.54
C LEU A 205 8.79 6.83 5.09
N LEU A 206 9.90 7.04 4.38
CA LEU A 206 9.96 7.19 2.94
C LEU A 206 10.71 5.99 2.34
N VAL A 207 10.02 5.16 1.57
CA VAL A 207 10.63 4.08 0.77
C VAL A 207 10.83 4.61 -0.65
N VAL A 208 12.02 4.43 -1.22
CA VAL A 208 12.33 4.83 -2.61
C VAL A 208 12.78 3.61 -3.40
N CYS A 209 11.99 3.23 -4.39
CA CYS A 209 12.22 2.11 -5.30
C CYS A 209 12.79 2.64 -6.62
N GLY A 210 13.99 2.20 -7.00
CA GLY A 210 14.63 2.64 -8.24
C GLY A 210 16.15 2.50 -8.23
N ASP A 211 16.81 3.11 -9.22
CA ASP A 211 18.25 2.96 -9.42
C ASP A 211 19.04 3.66 -8.29
N PRO A 212 19.90 2.94 -7.53
CA PRO A 212 20.61 3.53 -6.41
C PRO A 212 21.61 4.64 -6.80
N GLN A 213 22.16 4.63 -8.01
CA GLN A 213 23.09 5.69 -8.45
C GLN A 213 22.31 6.99 -8.71
N ARG A 214 21.18 6.87 -9.43
CA ARG A 214 20.23 7.97 -9.68
C ARG A 214 19.69 8.56 -8.37
N ILE A 215 19.22 7.71 -7.43
CA ILE A 215 18.71 8.17 -6.13
C ILE A 215 19.79 8.90 -5.33
N ASN A 216 21.01 8.34 -5.24
CA ASN A 216 22.10 8.99 -4.51
C ASN A 216 22.55 10.31 -5.18
N ALA A 217 22.49 10.41 -6.51
CA ALA A 217 22.74 11.66 -7.22
C ALA A 217 21.68 12.73 -6.88
N MET A 218 20.39 12.36 -6.86
CA MET A 218 19.30 13.28 -6.48
C MET A 218 19.41 13.75 -5.02
N LEU A 219 19.69 12.84 -4.09
CA LEU A 219 19.86 13.17 -2.67
C LEU A 219 21.14 13.97 -2.41
N GLY A 220 22.22 13.71 -3.15
CA GLY A 220 23.51 14.40 -3.03
C GLY A 220 23.56 15.77 -3.72
N ALA A 221 22.72 16.02 -4.73
CA ALA A 221 22.65 17.32 -5.43
C ALA A 221 21.89 18.41 -4.65
N GLY A 222 21.26 18.06 -3.51
CA GLY A 222 20.52 18.98 -2.65
C GLY A 222 21.30 19.50 -1.42
N VAL A 223 22.62 19.30 -1.36
CA VAL A 223 23.52 19.65 -0.24
C VAL A 223 24.59 20.64 -0.68
#